data_AF-A0A9E8ZGZ0-F1
#
_entry.id   AF-A0A9E8ZGZ0-F1
#
_cell.length_a   1.000
_cell.length_b   1.000
_cell.length_c   1.000
_cell.angle_alpha   90.00
_cell.angle_beta   90.00
_cell.angle_gamma   90.00
#
_symmetry.space_group_name_H-M   'P 1'
#
loop_
_entity.id
_entity.type
_entity.pdbx_description
1 polymer ?
#
loop_
_entity_poly.entity_id
_entity_poly.type
_entity_poly.pdbx_seq_one_letter_code
_entity_poly.pdbx_strand_id
1 'polypeptide(L)'
;MKITYMMQSLRQIFLVPLFVLTMVATVIAHEVGLSANIRAQTLSGETTYTADDLPTGAQITSIEIIGMYSTGEPMSGAQVNIFAPGNPSTPWQTGTLDAQGRYTFTPDLTQRGRWTVRVEQTGHSGFMNLVI
;
A
#
# COMPACT_ATOMS: atom_id res chain seq x y z
N MET A 1 25.62 -22.22 77.03
CA MET A 1 25.67 -23.68 76.88
C MET A 1 24.80 -24.07 75.69
N LYS A 2 25.34 -24.87 74.74
CA LYS A 2 24.67 -25.41 73.52
C LYS A 2 24.15 -24.41 72.47
N ILE A 3 23.92 -24.95 71.26
CA ILE A 3 23.93 -24.33 69.92
C ILE A 3 22.61 -24.68 69.18
N THR A 4 22.41 -24.16 67.96
CA THR A 4 21.50 -24.63 66.85
C THR A 4 20.03 -24.16 66.96
N TYR A 5 19.27 -23.84 65.90
CA TYR A 5 19.38 -24.10 64.44
C TYR A 5 19.03 -22.91 63.51
N MET A 6 19.45 -22.99 62.24
CA MET A 6 18.95 -22.18 61.11
C MET A 6 17.47 -22.49 60.79
N MET A 7 16.72 -21.50 60.28
CA MET A 7 15.96 -21.66 59.03
C MET A 7 15.50 -20.31 58.44
N GLN A 8 15.86 -20.06 57.19
CA GLN A 8 15.44 -18.88 56.42
C GLN A 8 14.13 -19.23 55.68
N SER A 9 13.10 -18.38 55.73
CA SER A 9 11.85 -18.60 54.99
C SER A 9 11.37 -17.35 54.25
N LEU A 10 10.84 -17.56 53.05
CA LEU A 10 10.53 -16.56 52.04
C LEU A 10 9.00 -16.27 52.03
N ARG A 11 8.57 -15.00 51.97
CA ARG A 11 7.15 -14.63 51.71
C ARG A 11 7.02 -13.35 50.85
N GLN A 12 5.97 -13.32 50.03
CA GLN A 12 5.73 -12.42 48.88
C GLN A 12 5.11 -11.07 49.30
N ILE A 13 5.50 -9.91 48.72
CA ILE A 13 4.98 -9.17 47.52
C ILE A 13 3.52 -8.65 47.62
N PHE A 14 3.32 -7.40 47.12
CA PHE A 14 2.10 -6.63 46.75
C PHE A 14 1.66 -5.49 47.71
N LEU A 15 1.16 -4.31 47.26
CA LEU A 15 1.07 -3.67 45.92
C LEU A 15 0.82 -2.13 46.07
N VAL A 16 1.56 -1.25 45.37
CA VAL A 16 1.27 0.22 45.29
C VAL A 16 1.84 0.82 43.97
N PRO A 17 1.16 1.77 43.27
CA PRO A 17 -0.26 1.85 42.97
C PRO A 17 -0.56 1.91 41.44
N LEU A 18 -1.84 1.87 41.11
CA LEU A 18 -2.39 2.06 39.77
C LEU A 18 -2.30 3.54 39.31
N PHE A 19 -1.68 3.82 38.15
CA PHE A 19 -2.21 4.67 37.06
C PHE A 19 -1.15 4.87 35.96
N VAL A 20 -1.22 4.07 34.91
CA VAL A 20 -0.81 4.50 33.56
C VAL A 20 -2.04 4.39 32.69
N LEU A 21 -2.60 5.53 32.32
CA LEU A 21 -3.69 5.62 31.36
C LEU A 21 -3.11 5.23 29.99
N THR A 22 -3.08 3.94 29.67
CA THR A 22 -2.75 3.47 28.33
C THR A 22 -3.90 3.87 27.42
N MET A 23 -3.79 5.08 26.86
CA MET A 23 -4.61 5.49 25.74
C MET A 23 -4.27 4.56 24.57
N VAL A 24 -5.06 3.50 24.41
CA VAL A 24 -5.05 2.70 23.19
C VAL A 24 -5.70 3.55 22.11
N ALA A 25 -4.92 4.50 21.60
CA ALA A 25 -5.16 5.05 20.29
C ALA A 25 -4.93 3.89 19.31
N THR A 26 -5.98 3.12 19.04
CA THR A 26 -6.01 2.22 17.90
C THR A 26 -5.80 3.10 16.69
N VAL A 27 -4.58 3.08 16.15
CA VAL A 27 -4.29 3.71 14.86
C VAL A 27 -5.08 2.90 13.84
N ILE A 28 -6.26 3.38 13.50
CA ILE A 28 -7.02 2.94 12.34
C ILE A 28 -6.28 3.49 11.11
N ALA A 29 -5.10 2.93 10.85
CA ALA A 29 -4.50 2.99 9.54
C ALA A 29 -5.33 2.06 8.66
N HIS A 30 -6.34 2.61 8.00
CA HIS A 30 -6.89 1.97 6.81
C HIS A 30 -5.79 2.00 5.76
N GLU A 31 -5.00 0.92 5.71
CA GLU A 31 -3.93 0.76 4.74
C GLU A 31 -4.52 0.85 3.32
N VAL A 32 -3.80 1.52 2.43
CA VAL A 32 -4.20 1.68 1.04
C VAL A 32 -3.59 0.56 0.23
N GLY A 33 -4.43 -0.39 -0.20
CA GLY A 33 -4.06 -1.42 -1.17
C GLY A 33 -4.20 -0.87 -2.59
N LEU A 34 -3.08 -0.82 -3.33
CA LEU A 34 -3.08 -0.51 -4.76
C LEU A 34 -2.68 -1.72 -5.58
N SER A 35 -3.38 -2.00 -6.67
CA SER A 35 -3.01 -3.00 -7.67
C SER A 35 -3.26 -2.49 -9.08
N ALA A 36 -2.59 -3.11 -10.07
CA ALA A 36 -2.73 -2.75 -11.47
C ALA A 36 -2.99 -3.98 -12.33
N ASN A 37 -4.01 -3.89 -13.20
CA ASN A 37 -4.26 -4.83 -14.28
C ASN A 37 -3.69 -4.22 -15.57
N ILE A 38 -2.62 -4.81 -16.10
CA ILE A 38 -1.93 -4.34 -17.30
C ILE A 38 -2.34 -5.21 -18.48
N ARG A 39 -3.07 -4.65 -19.44
CA ARG A 39 -3.38 -5.35 -20.69
C ARG A 39 -2.23 -5.17 -21.67
N ALA A 40 -1.79 -6.25 -22.29
CA ALA A 40 -0.75 -6.22 -23.30
C ALA A 40 -1.04 -7.19 -24.45
N GLN A 41 -0.66 -6.78 -25.65
CA GLN A 41 -0.79 -7.58 -26.87
C GLN A 41 0.36 -8.60 -26.96
N THR A 42 0.00 -9.85 -27.26
CA THR A 42 0.89 -10.99 -27.41
C THR A 42 0.67 -11.64 -28.78
N LEU A 43 1.54 -12.59 -29.17
CA LEU A 43 1.35 -13.39 -30.39
C LEU A 43 0.04 -14.19 -30.40
N SER A 44 -0.53 -14.47 -29.22
CA SER A 44 -1.78 -15.21 -29.02
C SER A 44 -3.03 -14.33 -28.84
N GLY A 45 -2.90 -13.00 -28.84
CA GLY A 45 -3.98 -12.05 -28.54
C GLY A 45 -3.67 -11.12 -27.37
N GLU A 46 -4.66 -10.42 -26.83
CA GLU A 46 -4.49 -9.58 -25.63
C GLU A 46 -4.53 -10.42 -24.35
N THR A 47 -3.57 -10.20 -23.45
CA THR A 47 -3.44 -10.86 -22.15
C THR A 47 -3.43 -9.80 -21.05
N THR A 48 -3.97 -10.12 -19.86
CA THR A 48 -3.85 -9.27 -18.67
C THR A 48 -2.76 -9.79 -17.75
N TYR A 49 -1.91 -8.88 -17.28
CA TYR A 49 -0.79 -9.07 -16.38
C TYR A 49 -1.00 -8.24 -15.10
N THR A 50 -0.28 -8.55 -14.03
CA THR A 50 -0.14 -7.67 -12.87
C THR A 50 1.13 -6.82 -12.96
N ALA A 51 1.33 -5.89 -12.03
CA ALA A 51 2.55 -5.09 -11.97
C ALA A 51 3.82 -5.95 -11.75
N ASP A 52 3.70 -7.09 -11.08
CA ASP A 52 4.83 -7.93 -10.65
C ASP A 52 5.19 -9.04 -11.67
N ASP A 53 4.29 -9.36 -12.61
CA ASP A 53 4.47 -10.43 -13.61
C ASP A 53 4.59 -9.96 -15.06
N LEU A 54 4.57 -8.64 -15.31
CA LEU A 54 4.65 -8.04 -16.63
C LEU A 54 5.96 -8.44 -17.37
N PRO A 55 5.88 -9.10 -18.54
CA PRO A 55 7.06 -9.49 -19.31
C PRO A 55 7.81 -8.29 -19.90
N THR A 56 9.15 -8.31 -19.84
CA THR A 56 10.01 -7.33 -20.50
C THR A 56 9.68 -7.26 -22.00
N GLY A 57 9.39 -6.05 -22.49
CA GLY A 57 9.05 -5.82 -23.90
C GLY A 57 7.60 -6.11 -24.28
N ALA A 58 6.71 -6.35 -23.31
CA ALA A 58 5.27 -6.43 -23.56
C ALA A 58 4.72 -5.18 -24.28
N GLN A 59 3.83 -5.39 -25.24
CA GLN A 59 3.12 -4.35 -25.97
C GLN A 59 1.88 -3.92 -25.17
N ILE A 60 2.07 -3.11 -24.13
CA ILE A 60 0.97 -2.64 -23.26
C ILE A 60 -0.06 -1.84 -24.08
N THR A 61 -1.33 -2.17 -23.95
CA THR A 61 -2.46 -1.44 -24.57
C THR A 61 -3.12 -0.50 -23.57
N SER A 62 -3.25 -0.92 -22.31
CA SER A 62 -3.85 -0.13 -21.22
C SER A 62 -3.43 -0.66 -19.84
N ILE A 63 -3.53 0.20 -18.84
CA ILE A 63 -3.30 -0.10 -17.43
C ILE A 63 -4.49 0.41 -16.62
N GLU A 64 -5.20 -0.51 -15.97
CA GLU A 64 -6.24 -0.19 -14.97
C GLU A 64 -5.60 -0.20 -13.59
N ILE A 65 -5.63 0.94 -12.91
CA ILE A 65 -5.26 1.11 -11.51
C ILE A 65 -6.49 0.86 -10.65
N ILE A 66 -6.33 0.08 -9.59
CA ILE A 66 -7.36 -0.21 -8.60
C ILE A 66 -6.85 0.26 -7.23
N GLY A 67 -7.63 1.12 -6.56
CA GLY A 67 -7.35 1.59 -5.20
C GLY A 67 -8.44 1.16 -4.22
N MET A 68 -8.05 0.41 -3.20
CA MET A 68 -8.91 -0.12 -2.14
C MET A 68 -8.36 0.26 -0.76
N TYR A 69 -9.25 0.49 0.19
CA TYR A 69 -8.89 0.48 1.61
C TYR A 69 -8.74 -0.96 2.12
N SER A 70 -8.00 -1.17 3.20
CA SER A 70 -7.87 -2.48 3.87
C SER A 70 -9.19 -3.03 4.42
N THR A 71 -10.24 -2.20 4.51
CA THR A 71 -11.63 -2.62 4.77
C THR A 71 -12.29 -3.36 3.60
N GLY A 72 -11.69 -3.32 2.40
CA GLY A 72 -12.28 -3.81 1.16
C GLY A 72 -13.18 -2.79 0.45
N GLU A 73 -13.25 -1.56 0.93
CA GLU A 73 -14.00 -0.47 0.28
C GLU A 73 -13.17 0.20 -0.83
N PRO A 74 -13.77 0.60 -1.96
CA PRO A 74 -13.06 1.31 -3.02
C PRO A 74 -12.68 2.72 -2.58
N MET A 75 -11.52 3.20 -3.00
CA MET A 75 -11.07 4.59 -2.86
C MET A 75 -11.78 5.52 -3.88
N SER A 76 -13.12 5.48 -3.87
CA SER A 76 -13.98 6.22 -4.79
C SER A 76 -13.74 7.73 -4.70
N GLY A 77 -13.45 8.37 -5.84
CA GLY A 77 -13.15 9.80 -5.89
C GLY A 77 -11.74 10.19 -5.48
N ALA A 78 -10.83 9.24 -5.21
CA ALA A 78 -9.43 9.55 -4.92
C ALA A 78 -8.71 10.16 -6.13
N GLN A 79 -7.80 11.10 -5.88
CA GLN A 79 -6.95 11.70 -6.89
C GLN A 79 -5.87 10.71 -7.32
N VAL A 80 -5.71 10.51 -8.63
CA VAL A 80 -4.62 9.73 -9.23
C VAL A 80 -3.61 10.68 -9.86
N ASN A 81 -2.33 10.48 -9.57
CA ASN A 81 -1.20 11.21 -10.14
C ASN A 81 -0.20 10.19 -10.71
N ILE A 82 0.06 10.26 -12.02
CA ILE A 82 0.93 9.33 -12.75
C ILE A 82 2.19 10.08 -13.18
N PHE A 83 3.36 9.56 -12.81
CA PHE A 83 4.66 10.14 -13.10
C PHE A 83 5.42 9.25 -14.08
N ALA A 84 5.86 9.84 -15.19
CA ALA A 84 6.68 9.16 -16.19
C ALA A 84 8.14 9.00 -15.72
N PRO A 85 8.90 8.03 -16.28
CA PRO A 85 10.30 7.83 -15.95
C PRO A 85 11.12 9.11 -16.09
N GLY A 86 11.95 9.40 -15.08
CA GLY A 86 12.83 10.58 -15.07
C GLY A 86 12.19 11.90 -14.61
N ASN A 87 10.87 11.99 -14.46
CA ASN A 87 10.19 13.20 -13.94
C ASN A 87 9.26 12.88 -12.74
N PRO A 88 9.81 12.65 -11.54
CA PRO A 88 9.04 12.30 -10.35
C PRO A 88 8.33 13.51 -9.69
N SER A 89 8.56 14.73 -10.17
CA SER A 89 8.04 15.97 -9.57
C SER A 89 6.83 16.54 -10.33
N THR A 90 6.64 16.17 -11.59
CA THR A 90 5.52 16.64 -12.42
C THR A 90 4.69 15.45 -12.87
N PRO A 91 3.39 15.37 -12.53
CA PRO A 91 2.52 14.35 -13.09
C PRO A 91 2.51 14.46 -14.62
N TRP A 92 2.75 13.35 -15.30
CA TRP A 92 2.53 13.20 -16.74
C TRP A 92 1.04 13.15 -17.07
N GLN A 93 0.25 12.50 -16.22
CA GLN A 93 -1.20 12.47 -16.30
C GLN A 93 -1.81 12.46 -14.89
N THR A 94 -2.98 13.08 -14.76
CA THR A 94 -3.78 13.08 -13.53
C THR A 94 -5.19 12.58 -13.81
N GLY A 95 -5.87 12.05 -12.80
CA GLY A 95 -7.23 11.55 -12.93
C GLY A 95 -7.91 11.32 -11.59
N THR A 96 -9.05 10.66 -11.60
CA THR A 96 -9.85 10.39 -10.41
C THR A 96 -10.34 8.94 -10.47
N LEU A 97 -10.22 8.20 -9.36
CA LEU A 97 -10.78 6.85 -9.26
C LEU A 97 -12.32 6.92 -9.32
N ASP A 98 -12.92 6.04 -10.10
CA ASP A 98 -14.38 5.91 -10.24
C ASP A 98 -15.05 5.35 -8.97
N ALA A 99 -16.38 5.15 -9.03
CA ALA A 99 -17.16 4.61 -7.91
C ALA A 99 -16.74 3.19 -7.47
N GLN A 100 -15.99 2.47 -8.30
CA GLN A 100 -15.45 1.14 -8.04
C GLN A 100 -13.95 1.18 -7.68
N GLY A 101 -13.37 2.37 -7.49
CA GLY A 101 -11.97 2.56 -7.14
C GLY A 101 -11.02 2.38 -8.32
N ARG A 102 -11.48 2.56 -9.56
CA ARG A 102 -10.73 2.25 -10.79
C ARG A 102 -10.34 3.48 -11.58
N TYR A 103 -9.20 3.43 -12.24
CA TYR A 103 -8.81 4.43 -13.26
C TYR A 103 -7.91 3.80 -14.31
N THR A 104 -8.27 3.96 -15.59
CA THR A 104 -7.54 3.36 -16.72
C THR A 104 -6.82 4.42 -17.54
N PHE A 105 -5.57 4.15 -17.90
CA PHE A 105 -4.77 4.97 -18.79
C PHE A 105 -3.95 4.11 -19.77
N THR A 106 -3.42 4.73 -20.82
CA THR A 106 -2.45 4.10 -21.74
C THR A 106 -1.12 4.85 -21.60
N PRO A 107 -0.04 4.21 -21.14
CA PRO A 107 1.27 4.86 -20.99
C PRO A 107 1.90 5.20 -22.35
N ASP A 108 2.70 6.25 -22.39
CA ASP A 108 3.58 6.53 -23.53
C ASP A 108 4.75 5.53 -23.56
N LEU A 109 4.63 4.51 -24.40
CA LEU A 109 5.63 3.44 -24.54
C LEU A 109 6.96 3.86 -25.17
N THR A 110 7.12 5.13 -25.58
CA THR A 110 8.45 5.68 -25.89
C THR A 110 9.24 6.01 -24.62
N GLN A 111 8.56 6.23 -23.49
CA GLN A 111 9.14 6.51 -22.17
C GLN A 111 9.22 5.24 -21.32
N ARG A 112 10.22 4.40 -21.61
CA ARG A 112 10.51 3.16 -20.89
C ARG A 112 11.18 3.40 -19.54
N GLY A 113 10.93 2.51 -18.57
CA GLY A 113 11.52 2.54 -17.23
C GLY A 113 10.48 2.49 -16.12
N ARG A 114 10.86 3.04 -14.95
CA ARG A 114 10.00 3.04 -13.76
C ARG A 114 9.01 4.21 -13.80
N TRP A 115 7.76 3.90 -14.07
CA TRP A 115 6.61 4.76 -13.84
C TRP A 115 6.20 4.68 -12.36
N THR A 116 5.66 5.77 -11.81
CA THR A 116 5.11 5.79 -10.45
C THR A 116 3.67 6.27 -10.50
N VAL A 117 2.77 5.53 -9.86
CA VAL A 117 1.35 5.92 -9.69
C VAL A 117 1.12 6.21 -8.22
N ARG A 118 0.54 7.36 -7.92
CA ARG A 118 0.21 7.85 -6.58
C ARG A 118 -1.29 8.09 -6.50
N VAL A 119 -1.94 7.55 -5.47
CA VAL A 119 -3.38 7.66 -5.23
C VAL A 119 -3.59 8.31 -3.86
N GLU A 120 -4.37 9.39 -3.80
CA GLU A 120 -4.51 10.24 -2.62
C GLU A 120 -5.97 10.61 -2.34
N GLN A 121 -6.41 10.42 -1.10
CA GLN A 121 -7.75 10.76 -0.64
C GLN A 121 -7.70 11.09 0.87
N THR A 122 -8.24 12.24 1.27
CA THR A 122 -8.20 12.84 2.63
C THR A 122 -7.68 11.92 3.74
N GLY A 123 -6.44 12.15 4.18
CA GLY A 123 -5.77 11.41 5.26
C GLY A 123 -5.10 10.09 4.84
N HIS A 124 -5.29 9.64 3.61
CA HIS A 124 -4.81 8.36 3.08
C HIS A 124 -4.09 8.57 1.74
N SER A 125 -2.97 7.87 1.55
CA SER A 125 -2.22 7.88 0.30
C SER A 125 -1.53 6.54 0.07
N GLY A 126 -1.60 6.03 -1.15
CA GLY A 126 -0.79 4.90 -1.61
C GLY A 126 0.07 5.29 -2.81
N PHE A 127 1.10 4.51 -3.09
CA PHE A 127 1.79 4.55 -4.37
C PHE A 127 2.23 3.16 -4.80
N MET A 128 2.38 2.97 -6.10
CA MET A 128 2.99 1.79 -6.71
C MET A 128 4.03 2.22 -7.75
N ASN A 129 4.90 1.30 -8.14
CA ASN A 129 5.78 1.47 -9.28
C ASN A 129 5.43 0.44 -10.35
N LEU A 130 5.48 0.85 -11.61
CA LEU A 130 5.28 -0.01 -12.78
C LEU A 130 6.56 0.05 -13.62
N VAL A 131 7.08 -1.10 -14.04
CA VAL A 131 8.30 -1.19 -14.85
C VAL A 131 7.87 -1.53 -16.28
N ILE A 132 8.02 -0.55 -17.20
CA ILE A 132 7.43 -0.56 -18.55
C ILE A 132 8.51 -0.45 -19.62
#